data_AF-A0A2G6F075-F1
#
_entry.id   AF-A0A2G6F075-F1
#
_cell.length_a   1.000
_cell.length_b   1.000
_cell.length_c   1.000
_cell.angle_alpha   90.00
_cell.angle_beta   90.00
_cell.angle_gamma   90.00
#
_symmetry.space_group_name_H-M   'P 1'
#
loop_
_entity.id
_entity.type
_entity.pdbx_description
1 polymer ?
#
loop_
_entity_poly.entity_id
_entity_poly.type
_entity_poly.pdbx_seq_one_letter_code
_entity_poly.pdbx_strand_id
1 'polypeptide(L)'
;ISIRYLDANFPFIDNFPLLPHLSHNDGKKIDISLIYETEDGVITDKQKSVSGYGVFEHPKTGEFNQIESCINKGYTQYDYPKYLTFGTINHRLKFSEKGTRLLVKSLLDSKSLGKLFIEPHLKKRMNINDHRIRYHGCRAVRHDDHIHIQLN
;
A
#
# COMPACT_ATOMS: atom_id res chain seq x y z
N ILE A 1 11.80 13.06 2.54
CA ILE A 1 10.42 12.71 2.97
C ILE A 1 10.52 11.78 4.17
N SER A 2 9.60 11.89 5.13
CA SER A 2 9.50 10.91 6.22
C SER A 2 8.70 9.69 5.74
N ILE A 3 9.03 8.50 6.23
CA ILE A 3 8.41 7.23 5.83
C ILE A 3 7.87 6.57 7.08
N ARG A 4 6.66 6.00 7.01
CA ARG A 4 6.11 5.17 8.08
C ARG A 4 6.06 3.70 7.66
N TYR A 5 6.75 2.90 8.45
CA TYR A 5 6.68 1.45 8.38
C TYR A 5 5.40 0.98 9.06
N LEU A 6 4.76 0.00 8.45
CA LEU A 6 3.62 -0.72 8.98
C LEU A 6 4.09 -2.14 9.33
N ASP A 7 3.32 -3.15 8.98
CA ASP A 7 3.64 -4.53 9.32
C ASP A 7 4.90 -5.03 8.58
N ALA A 8 5.75 -5.70 9.33
CA ALA A 8 6.86 -6.51 8.83
C ALA A 8 6.69 -7.92 9.40
N ASN A 9 7.69 -8.43 10.10
CA ASN A 9 7.64 -9.72 10.78
C ASN A 9 7.67 -9.55 12.31
N PHE A 10 7.10 -10.51 13.03
CA PHE A 10 7.26 -10.60 14.48
C PHE A 10 8.50 -11.42 14.87
N PRO A 11 9.31 -10.97 15.85
CA PRO A 11 10.54 -11.65 16.25
C PRO A 11 10.31 -12.71 17.35
N PHE A 12 9.20 -13.46 17.30
CA PHE A 12 8.87 -14.43 18.36
C PHE A 12 9.44 -15.83 18.08
N ILE A 13 9.17 -16.36 16.88
CA ILE A 13 9.64 -17.66 16.38
C ILE A 13 9.77 -17.59 14.86
N ASP A 14 10.59 -18.48 14.28
CA ASP A 14 10.70 -18.61 12.84
C ASP A 14 9.33 -18.95 12.22
N ASN A 15 9.00 -18.27 11.11
CA ASN A 15 7.73 -18.38 10.40
C ASN A 15 6.47 -18.00 11.20
N PHE A 16 6.60 -17.19 12.26
CA PHE A 16 5.42 -16.74 13.00
C PHE A 16 4.40 -16.07 12.07
N PRO A 17 3.13 -16.54 12.03
CA PRO A 17 2.14 -16.00 11.11
C PRO A 17 1.69 -14.62 11.57
N LEU A 18 1.69 -13.66 10.65
CA LEU A 18 1.01 -12.39 10.83
C LEU A 18 -0.32 -12.48 10.09
N LEU A 19 -1.42 -12.67 10.80
CA LEU A 19 -2.75 -12.50 10.20
C LEU A 19 -3.05 -10.99 10.11
N PRO A 20 -3.49 -10.45 8.96
CA PRO A 20 -3.84 -11.12 7.68
C PRO A 20 -2.66 -11.30 6.69
N HIS A 21 -1.48 -10.74 6.97
CA HIS A 21 -0.28 -10.77 6.13
C HIS A 21 0.46 -12.13 6.12
N LEU A 22 -0.21 -13.17 5.61
CA LEU A 22 0.26 -14.57 5.60
C LEU A 22 1.66 -14.80 4.98
N SER A 23 2.17 -13.85 4.20
CA SER A 23 3.48 -13.95 3.57
C SER A 23 4.63 -13.38 4.42
N HIS A 24 4.35 -12.63 5.50
CA HIS A 24 5.35 -12.00 6.36
C HIS A 24 5.93 -12.98 7.39
N ASN A 25 6.50 -14.09 6.92
CA ASN A 25 7.00 -15.16 7.79
C ASN A 25 8.52 -15.39 7.63
N ASP A 26 9.17 -14.73 6.66
CA ASP A 26 10.58 -14.92 6.27
C ASP A 26 11.50 -13.71 6.52
N GLY A 27 11.00 -12.62 7.11
CA GLY A 27 11.77 -11.41 7.38
C GLY A 27 12.10 -10.57 6.14
N LYS A 28 11.52 -10.89 4.98
CA LYS A 28 11.84 -10.22 3.70
C LYS A 28 10.77 -9.26 3.20
N LYS A 29 9.73 -8.99 4.01
CA LYS A 29 8.55 -8.21 3.60
C LYS A 29 8.25 -7.13 4.61
N ILE A 30 7.79 -5.99 4.09
CA ILE A 30 7.37 -4.86 4.90
C ILE A 30 6.34 -4.05 4.13
N ASP A 31 5.33 -3.60 4.86
CA ASP A 31 4.36 -2.63 4.39
C ASP A 31 4.79 -1.23 4.79
N ILE A 32 4.59 -0.29 3.88
CA ILE A 32 4.97 1.11 4.03
C ILE A 32 3.74 1.95 3.71
N SER A 33 3.42 2.91 4.58
CA SER A 33 2.29 3.81 4.34
C SER A 33 2.49 4.63 3.06
N LEU A 34 1.40 4.91 2.33
CA LEU A 34 1.45 5.90 1.25
C LEU A 34 1.86 7.27 1.79
N ILE A 35 2.42 8.11 0.93
CA ILE A 35 2.79 9.48 1.32
C ILE A 35 1.59 10.40 1.10
N TYR A 36 1.30 11.21 2.10
CA TYR A 36 0.21 12.17 2.08
C TYR A 36 0.71 13.61 2.10
N GLU A 37 -0.16 14.52 1.68
CA GLU A 37 0.06 15.95 1.70
C GLU A 37 -1.15 16.68 2.31
N THR A 38 -0.89 17.86 2.86
CA THR A 38 -1.94 18.77 3.30
C THR A 38 -2.72 19.32 2.12
N GLU A 39 -3.83 20.01 2.38
CA GLU A 39 -4.62 20.64 1.33
C GLU A 39 -3.84 21.69 0.53
N ASP A 40 -2.81 22.28 1.14
CA ASP A 40 -1.87 23.23 0.54
C ASP A 40 -0.71 22.56 -0.23
N GLY A 41 -0.71 21.23 -0.32
CA GLY A 41 0.30 20.46 -1.06
C GLY A 41 1.61 20.24 -0.29
N VAL A 42 1.62 20.42 1.03
CA VAL A 42 2.81 20.17 1.86
C VAL A 42 2.86 18.69 2.24
N ILE A 43 3.92 17.99 1.82
CA ILE A 43 4.15 16.59 2.20
C ILE A 43 4.28 16.49 3.73
N THR A 44 3.59 15.52 4.32
CA THR A 44 3.56 15.30 5.77
C THR A 44 4.01 13.88 6.13
N ASP A 45 4.40 13.70 7.38
CA ASP A 45 4.67 12.42 8.01
C ASP A 45 3.43 11.83 8.70
N LYS A 46 2.23 12.40 8.50
CA LYS A 46 0.97 11.91 9.10
C LYS A 46 0.30 10.84 8.25
N GLN A 47 -0.59 10.06 8.87
CA GLN A 47 -1.38 8.99 8.23
C GLN A 47 -2.86 9.30 8.25
N LYS A 48 -3.65 8.52 7.49
CA LYS A 48 -5.11 8.64 7.43
C LYS A 48 -5.86 7.66 8.35
N SER A 49 -5.18 6.69 8.96
CA SER A 49 -5.76 5.77 9.94
C SER A 49 -4.82 5.54 11.13
N VAL A 50 -5.38 5.11 12.26
CA VAL A 50 -4.61 4.81 13.47
C VAL A 50 -3.73 3.58 13.27
N SER A 51 -4.22 2.56 12.56
CA SER A 51 -3.45 1.35 12.25
C SER A 51 -2.48 1.51 11.08
N GLY A 52 -2.68 2.51 10.23
CA GLY A 52 -2.00 2.64 8.94
C GLY A 52 -2.67 1.89 7.78
N TYR A 53 -3.74 1.14 8.03
CA TYR A 53 -4.50 0.37 7.03
C TYR A 53 -5.95 0.87 6.88
N GLY A 54 -6.62 0.42 5.82
CA GLY A 54 -8.07 0.47 5.62
C GLY A 54 -8.66 1.82 5.19
N VAL A 55 -7.83 2.85 4.99
CA VAL A 55 -8.26 4.13 4.41
C VAL A 55 -7.68 4.26 3.01
N PHE A 56 -8.47 3.80 2.04
CA PHE A 56 -8.02 3.62 0.67
C PHE A 56 -8.00 4.89 -0.17
N GLU A 57 -7.05 4.95 -1.09
CA GLU A 57 -6.98 5.92 -2.17
C GLU A 57 -7.68 5.35 -3.40
N HIS A 58 -8.99 5.60 -3.52
CA HIS A 58 -9.81 5.05 -4.59
C HIS A 58 -9.40 5.54 -6.00
N PRO A 59 -9.76 4.78 -7.05
CA PRO A 59 -9.64 5.22 -8.44
C PRO A 59 -10.37 6.56 -8.66
N LYS A 60 -9.73 7.47 -9.40
CA LYS A 60 -10.33 8.72 -9.88
C LYS A 60 -11.27 8.43 -11.06
N THR A 61 -12.14 9.38 -11.37
CA THR A 61 -12.97 9.35 -12.59
C THR A 61 -12.10 9.10 -13.83
N GLY A 62 -12.43 8.06 -14.60
CA GLY A 62 -11.67 7.64 -15.80
C GLY A 62 -10.52 6.66 -15.55
N GLU A 63 -10.17 6.38 -14.30
CA GLU A 63 -9.29 5.26 -13.96
C GLU A 63 -10.10 3.96 -13.93
N PHE A 64 -9.46 2.83 -14.28
CA PHE A 64 -10.13 1.54 -14.19
C PHE A 64 -10.39 1.18 -12.73
N ASN A 65 -11.65 0.88 -12.41
CA ASN A 65 -12.04 0.51 -11.05
C ASN A 65 -11.73 -0.97 -10.77
N GLN A 66 -10.46 -1.25 -10.45
CA GLN A 66 -10.00 -2.61 -10.14
C GLN A 66 -10.76 -3.22 -8.95
N ILE A 67 -11.13 -2.39 -7.97
CA ILE A 67 -11.81 -2.80 -6.75
C ILE A 67 -13.18 -3.36 -7.07
N GLU A 68 -13.99 -2.58 -7.79
CA GLU A 68 -15.31 -3.01 -8.23
C GLU A 68 -15.21 -4.25 -9.14
N SER A 69 -14.23 -4.29 -10.05
CA SER A 69 -14.00 -5.48 -10.89
C SER A 69 -13.71 -6.75 -10.07
N CYS A 70 -12.91 -6.65 -9.00
CA CYS A 70 -12.62 -7.79 -8.13
C CYS A 70 -13.83 -8.20 -7.28
N ILE A 71 -14.54 -7.24 -6.68
CA ILE A 71 -15.73 -7.52 -5.88
C ILE A 71 -16.82 -8.18 -6.73
N ASN A 72 -17.07 -7.67 -7.94
CA ASN A 72 -18.07 -8.23 -8.86
C ASN A 72 -17.71 -9.65 -9.35
N LYS A 73 -16.42 -10.05 -9.27
CA LYS A 73 -15.96 -11.42 -9.54
C LYS A 73 -16.06 -12.34 -8.31
N GLY A 74 -16.63 -11.87 -7.20
CA GLY A 74 -16.84 -12.64 -5.97
C GLY A 74 -15.70 -12.55 -4.95
N TYR A 75 -14.67 -11.74 -5.19
CA TYR A 75 -13.53 -11.57 -4.28
C TYR A 75 -13.84 -10.57 -3.16
N THR A 76 -14.76 -10.90 -2.26
CA THR A 76 -15.15 -9.99 -1.17
C THR A 76 -14.01 -9.71 -0.19
N GLN A 77 -13.07 -10.65 -0.04
CA GLN A 77 -11.87 -10.48 0.80
C GLN A 77 -10.97 -9.33 0.34
N TYR A 78 -11.09 -8.91 -0.91
CA TYR A 78 -10.28 -7.83 -1.50
C TYR A 78 -10.38 -6.53 -0.71
N ASP A 79 -11.55 -6.28 -0.10
CA ASP A 79 -11.91 -5.05 0.60
C ASP A 79 -11.94 -5.19 2.13
N TYR A 80 -11.53 -6.34 2.69
CA TYR A 80 -11.54 -6.59 4.13
C TYR A 80 -10.70 -5.62 4.98
N PRO A 81 -9.55 -5.08 4.52
CA PRO A 81 -8.75 -4.17 5.34
C PRO A 81 -9.48 -2.92 5.84
N LYS A 82 -10.64 -2.54 5.26
CA LYS A 82 -11.48 -1.44 5.78
C LYS A 82 -11.89 -1.60 7.24
N TYR A 83 -11.94 -2.84 7.73
CA TYR A 83 -12.27 -3.14 9.12
C TYR A 83 -11.06 -3.04 10.07
N LEU A 84 -9.85 -2.84 9.54
CA LEU A 84 -8.60 -2.77 10.30
C LEU A 84 -8.12 -1.33 10.55
N THR A 85 -8.92 -0.31 10.25
CA THR A 85 -8.51 1.11 10.37
C THR A 85 -8.17 1.53 11.81
N PHE A 86 -8.86 0.96 12.79
CA PHE A 86 -8.89 1.41 14.19
C PHE A 86 -9.22 2.91 14.36
N GLY A 87 -9.97 3.45 13.40
CA GLY A 87 -10.34 4.86 13.33
C GLY A 87 -9.59 5.61 12.23
N THR A 88 -10.34 6.44 11.52
CA THR A 88 -9.78 7.36 10.52
C THR A 88 -9.35 8.65 11.22
N ILE A 89 -8.16 9.14 10.90
CA ILE A 89 -7.57 10.38 11.43
C ILE A 89 -7.11 11.28 10.29
N ASN A 90 -6.89 12.57 10.58
CA ASN A 90 -6.37 13.53 9.60
C ASN A 90 -7.17 13.55 8.27
N HIS A 91 -8.50 13.59 8.32
CA HIS A 91 -9.40 13.43 7.15
C HIS A 91 -9.14 14.37 5.97
N ARG A 92 -8.48 15.50 6.20
CA ARG A 92 -8.15 16.49 5.16
C ARG A 92 -6.89 16.15 4.36
N LEU A 93 -6.12 15.13 4.77
CA LEU A 93 -4.95 14.69 4.04
C LEU A 93 -5.33 14.08 2.69
N LYS A 94 -4.57 14.47 1.68
CA LYS A 94 -4.70 13.98 0.31
C LYS A 94 -3.53 13.07 -0.02
N PHE A 95 -3.75 12.10 -0.90
CA PHE A 95 -2.67 11.28 -1.43
C PHE A 95 -1.67 12.16 -2.19
N SER A 96 -0.40 12.10 -1.80
CA SER A 96 0.67 12.81 -2.50
C SER A 96 1.21 11.93 -3.62
N GLU A 97 0.80 12.23 -4.85
CA GLU A 97 1.32 11.55 -6.04
C GLU A 97 2.83 11.78 -6.18
N LYS A 98 3.30 13.01 -5.94
CA LYS A 98 4.72 13.36 -5.99
C LYS A 98 5.51 12.65 -4.89
N GLY A 99 5.01 12.68 -3.65
CA GLY A 99 5.66 12.07 -2.50
C GLY A 99 5.76 10.55 -2.63
N THR A 100 4.65 9.89 -2.99
CA THR A 100 4.62 8.44 -3.15
C THR A 100 5.44 7.99 -4.36
N ARG A 101 5.43 8.75 -5.46
CA ARG A 101 6.28 8.47 -6.63
C ARG A 101 7.76 8.57 -6.29
N LEU A 102 8.16 9.56 -5.48
CA LEU A 102 9.54 9.70 -5.01
C LEU A 102 9.95 8.49 -4.18
N LEU A 103 9.12 8.09 -3.20
CA LEU A 103 9.34 6.90 -2.38
C LEU A 103 9.52 5.64 -3.25
N VAL A 104 8.58 5.38 -4.15
CA VAL A 104 8.63 4.21 -5.05
C VAL A 104 9.90 4.20 -5.88
N LYS A 105 10.29 5.34 -6.46
CA LYS A 105 11.56 5.43 -7.22
C LYS A 105 12.78 5.13 -6.35
N SER A 106 12.87 5.70 -5.15
CA SER A 106 13.95 5.39 -4.21
C SER A 106 14.02 3.90 -3.85
N LEU A 107 12.87 3.23 -3.68
CA LEU A 107 12.83 1.80 -3.43
C LEU A 107 13.31 0.99 -4.64
N LEU A 108 12.92 1.40 -5.86
CA LEU A 108 13.34 0.77 -7.11
C LEU A 108 14.86 0.90 -7.37
N ASP A 109 15.52 1.94 -6.85
CA ASP A 109 16.97 2.09 -6.97
C ASP A 109 17.74 1.04 -6.15
N SER A 110 17.08 0.37 -5.19
CA SER A 110 17.68 -0.72 -4.44
C SER A 110 17.77 -2.02 -5.25
N LYS A 111 18.97 -2.60 -5.29
CA LYS A 111 19.22 -3.93 -5.87
C LYS A 111 18.61 -5.07 -5.06
N SER A 112 18.31 -4.86 -3.78
CA SER A 112 17.70 -5.88 -2.92
C SER A 112 16.19 -6.01 -3.13
N LEU A 113 15.54 -5.03 -3.77
CA LEU A 113 14.10 -5.07 -4.02
C LEU A 113 13.77 -6.12 -5.08
N GLY A 114 12.96 -7.11 -4.71
CA GLY A 114 12.43 -8.11 -5.63
C GLY A 114 11.06 -7.73 -6.20
N LYS A 115 10.10 -7.36 -5.33
CA LYS A 115 8.75 -6.98 -5.75
C LYS A 115 8.23 -5.79 -4.95
N LEU A 116 7.38 -5.00 -5.58
CA LEU A 116 6.60 -3.95 -4.97
C LEU A 116 5.15 -4.11 -5.43
N PHE A 117 4.22 -4.26 -4.48
CA PHE A 117 2.78 -4.31 -4.77
C PHE A 117 2.12 -2.98 -4.45
N ILE A 118 1.34 -2.50 -5.41
CA ILE A 118 0.47 -1.32 -5.31
C ILE A 118 -0.70 -1.51 -6.28
N GLU A 119 -1.84 -0.88 -6.02
CA GLU A 119 -2.99 -0.99 -6.93
C GLU A 119 -2.70 -0.43 -8.34
N PRO A 120 -3.31 -1.01 -9.40
CA PRO A 120 -3.05 -0.62 -10.78
C PRO A 120 -3.34 0.86 -11.08
N HIS A 121 -4.38 1.44 -10.48
CA HIS A 121 -4.71 2.85 -10.70
C HIS A 121 -3.63 3.77 -10.13
N LEU A 122 -3.03 3.45 -8.97
CA LEU A 122 -1.93 4.24 -8.40
C LEU A 122 -0.66 4.14 -9.25
N LYS A 123 -0.34 2.95 -9.76
CA LYS A 123 0.78 2.77 -10.71
C LYS A 123 0.61 3.65 -11.95
N LYS A 124 -0.60 3.63 -12.54
CA LYS A 124 -0.94 4.44 -13.72
C LYS A 124 -0.88 5.94 -13.40
N ARG A 125 -1.50 6.35 -12.28
CA ARG A 125 -1.56 7.74 -11.82
C ARG A 125 -0.18 8.34 -11.62
N MET A 126 0.72 7.63 -10.94
CA MET A 126 2.10 8.08 -10.72
C MET A 126 3.00 7.96 -11.96
N ASN A 127 2.50 7.38 -13.06
CA ASN A 127 3.23 7.13 -14.30
C ASN A 127 4.62 6.49 -14.06
N ILE A 128 4.63 5.34 -13.37
CA ILE A 128 5.84 4.57 -13.08
C ILE A 128 5.77 3.24 -13.80
N ASN A 129 6.80 2.95 -14.61
CA ASN A 129 6.92 1.69 -15.33
C ASN A 129 8.20 0.97 -14.89
N ASP A 130 8.02 -0.09 -14.11
CA ASP A 130 9.06 -1.03 -13.71
C ASP A 130 8.41 -2.42 -13.56
N HIS A 131 9.13 -3.48 -13.96
CA HIS A 131 8.65 -4.85 -13.93
C HIS A 131 8.48 -5.42 -12.51
N ARG A 132 9.18 -4.83 -11.52
CA ARG A 132 9.07 -5.17 -10.10
C ARG A 132 7.81 -4.60 -9.47
N ILE A 133 7.19 -3.56 -10.06
CA ILE A 133 5.89 -3.03 -9.61
C ILE A 133 4.77 -3.89 -10.19
N ARG A 134 4.12 -4.66 -9.33
CA ARG A 134 3.15 -5.69 -9.71
C ARG A 134 1.80 -5.44 -9.06
N TYR A 135 0.77 -5.91 -9.74
CA TYR A 135 -0.55 -6.06 -9.15
C TYR A 135 -0.62 -7.42 -8.44
N HIS A 136 -1.07 -7.44 -7.19
CA HIS A 136 -1.14 -8.68 -6.40
C HIS A 136 -2.25 -9.63 -6.91
N GLY A 137 -3.35 -9.07 -7.45
CA GLY A 137 -4.49 -9.85 -7.93
C GLY A 137 -5.65 -9.90 -6.94
N CYS A 138 -6.87 -10.14 -7.45
CA CYS A 138 -8.10 -10.11 -6.65
C CYS A 138 -8.16 -11.14 -5.50
N ARG A 139 -7.30 -12.16 -5.51
CA ARG A 139 -7.23 -13.16 -4.43
C ARG A 139 -6.55 -12.64 -3.16
N ALA A 140 -5.78 -11.57 -3.28
CA ALA A 140 -5.15 -10.87 -2.16
C ALA A 140 -6.02 -9.68 -1.70
N VAL A 141 -5.63 -8.97 -0.65
CA VAL A 141 -6.22 -7.68 -0.29
C VAL A 141 -5.71 -6.58 -1.23
N ARG A 142 -6.46 -5.48 -1.35
CA ARG A 142 -6.03 -4.29 -2.11
C ARG A 142 -4.86 -3.56 -1.45
N HIS A 143 -4.02 -2.91 -2.26
CA HIS A 143 -2.81 -2.17 -1.83
C HIS A 143 -2.87 -0.70 -2.29
N ASP A 144 -3.97 0.00 -1.95
CA ASP A 144 -4.15 1.44 -2.18
C ASP A 144 -4.36 2.24 -0.89
N ASP A 145 -4.02 1.65 0.24
CA ASP A 145 -3.79 2.30 1.54
C ASP A 145 -2.30 2.24 1.96
N HIS A 146 -1.54 1.28 1.42
CA HIS A 146 -0.11 1.07 1.67
C HIS A 146 0.63 0.54 0.43
N ILE A 147 1.96 0.49 0.51
CA ILE A 147 2.87 -0.17 -0.43
C ILE A 147 3.45 -1.38 0.28
N HIS A 148 3.30 -2.56 -0.31
CA HIS A 148 3.99 -3.76 0.16
C HIS A 148 5.27 -3.97 -0.65
N ILE A 149 6.39 -4.25 0.01
CA ILE A 149 7.63 -4.64 -0.67
C ILE A 149 8.12 -6.01 -0.22
N GLN A 150 8.79 -6.69 -1.14
CA GLN A 150 9.46 -7.96 -0.90
C GLN A 150 10.91 -7.87 -1.41
N LEU A 151 11.85 -8.28 -0.56
CA LEU A 151 13.27 -8.40 -0.91
C LEU A 151 13.57 -9.72 -1.65
N ASN A 152 14.70 -9.74 -2.38
CA ASN A 152 15.24 -10.94 -3.04
C ASN A 152 15.64 -12.04 -2.04
#